data_AF-A0A9P5NE90-F1
#
_entry.id   AF-A0A9P5NE90-F1
#
_cell.length_a   1.000
_cell.length_b   1.000
_cell.length_c   1.000
_cell.angle_alpha   90.00
_cell.angle_beta   90.00
_cell.angle_gamma   90.00
#
_symmetry.space_group_name_H-M   'P 1'
#
loop_
_entity.id
_entity.type
_entity.pdbx_description
1 polymer ?
#
loop_
_entity_poly.entity_id
_entity_poly.type
_entity_poly.pdbx_seq_one_letter_code
_entity_poly.pdbx_strand_id
1 'polypeptide(L)'
;MRSVGGQISSLNFNHRPLHFNSTSAASNASPSTQQAFVFTSSQMANSVGRYNDVGDASKLEFNWISEISAYIKSIDSNHLVAVGDEGFFNEPTAATYPYQGSEGVDFVANLAVSPLTSSYPDSLGLTGQEGSWGSQWIIDHQTAQANAKKPVIMEEFGVTSNQSAVYTAWWNTVISSGLTGNLIWQAGSHLSSGDTPNDGYAIYPDGPVYPILTSHAAALKARG
;
A
#
# COMPACT_ATOMS: atom_id res chain seq x y z
N MET A 1 -30.36 -13.77 24.74
CA MET A 1 -29.69 -14.75 23.83
C MET A 1 -30.29 -14.61 22.44
N ARG A 2 -29.63 -13.89 21.54
CA ARG A 2 -29.85 -14.02 20.09
C ARG A 2 -28.49 -14.13 19.43
N SER A 3 -28.39 -15.19 18.64
CA SER A 3 -27.18 -15.71 18.01
C SER A 3 -26.58 -14.72 17.03
N VAL A 4 -25.25 -14.67 17.07
CA VAL A 4 -24.33 -14.09 16.09
C VAL A 4 -24.43 -14.91 14.80
N GLY A 5 -24.26 -14.25 13.65
CA GLY A 5 -24.25 -14.90 12.34
C GLY A 5 -23.96 -13.91 11.20
N GLY A 6 -22.91 -13.11 11.33
CA GLY A 6 -22.34 -12.38 10.21
C GLY A 6 -21.35 -13.30 9.49
N GLN A 7 -21.61 -13.60 8.21
CA GLN A 7 -20.68 -14.36 7.38
C GLN A 7 -19.36 -13.59 7.27
N ILE A 8 -18.29 -14.19 7.78
CA ILE A 8 -16.92 -13.80 7.44
C ILE A 8 -16.72 -14.24 5.99
N SER A 9 -16.87 -13.32 5.04
CA SER A 9 -16.35 -13.53 3.70
C SER A 9 -14.83 -13.39 3.79
N SER A 10 -14.13 -14.52 3.84
CA SER A 10 -12.69 -14.55 3.61
C SER A 10 -12.38 -13.83 2.29
N LEU A 11 -11.68 -12.71 2.35
CA LEU A 11 -11.12 -12.05 1.18
C LEU A 11 -10.04 -12.98 0.63
N ASN A 12 -10.45 -13.78 -0.35
CA ASN A 12 -9.56 -14.72 -1.02
C ASN A 12 -8.81 -13.93 -2.08
N PHE A 13 -7.79 -13.19 -1.67
CA PHE A 13 -6.81 -12.68 -2.61
C PHE A 13 -6.08 -13.89 -3.20
N ASN A 14 -6.33 -14.19 -4.47
CA ASN A 14 -5.54 -15.16 -5.23
C ASN A 14 -4.13 -14.58 -5.44
N HIS A 15 -3.34 -14.46 -4.37
CA HIS A 15 -1.94 -14.07 -4.45
C HIS A 15 -1.16 -15.25 -5.05
N ARG A 16 -1.03 -15.26 -6.37
CA ARG A 16 0.15 -15.89 -6.97
C ARG A 16 1.36 -15.04 -6.56
N PRO A 17 2.50 -15.62 -6.16
CA PRO A 17 3.72 -14.85 -5.91
C PRO A 17 4.04 -14.06 -7.17
N LEU A 18 3.82 -12.75 -7.14
CA LEU A 18 4.22 -11.86 -8.22
C LEU A 18 5.72 -11.63 -8.02
N HIS A 19 6.53 -12.28 -8.85
CA HIS A 19 7.91 -11.87 -9.04
C HIS A 19 7.88 -10.44 -9.61
N PHE A 20 8.17 -9.44 -8.77
CA PHE A 20 8.46 -8.10 -9.23
C PHE A 20 9.74 -8.14 -10.08
N ASN A 21 9.59 -8.16 -11.40
CA ASN A 21 10.68 -7.83 -12.29
C ASN A 21 10.69 -6.30 -12.44
N SER A 22 11.59 -5.64 -11.71
CA SER A 22 11.73 -4.17 -11.59
C SER A 22 12.14 -3.46 -12.91
N THR A 23 12.08 -4.13 -14.05
CA THR A 23 12.69 -3.66 -15.29
C THR A 23 11.86 -2.69 -16.14
N SER A 24 10.56 -2.46 -15.86
CA SER A 24 9.72 -1.61 -16.74
C SER A 24 9.59 -0.14 -16.32
N ALA A 25 10.00 0.25 -15.11
CA ALA A 25 10.00 1.65 -14.68
C ALA A 25 11.35 2.38 -14.89
N ALA A 26 12.37 1.69 -15.42
CA ALA A 26 13.76 2.12 -15.34
C ALA A 26 14.35 2.71 -16.64
N SER A 27 13.55 3.28 -17.56
CA SER A 27 14.14 3.83 -18.79
C SER A 27 14.77 5.23 -18.64
N ASN A 28 14.70 5.89 -17.47
CA ASN A 28 15.30 7.22 -17.26
C ASN A 28 15.67 7.57 -15.80
N ALA A 29 15.91 6.58 -14.93
CA ALA A 29 16.35 6.85 -13.56
C ALA A 29 17.89 6.90 -13.45
N SER A 30 18.39 7.88 -12.70
CA SER A 30 19.81 8.01 -12.29
C SER A 30 20.35 6.70 -11.68
N PRO A 31 21.67 6.38 -11.76
CA PRO A 31 22.26 5.11 -11.29
C PRO A 31 22.09 4.75 -9.80
N SER A 32 21.35 5.53 -9.02
CA SER A 32 21.12 5.34 -7.59
C SER A 32 19.75 4.73 -7.26
N THR A 33 19.11 3.99 -8.17
CA THR A 33 17.87 3.25 -7.86
C THR A 33 18.18 2.16 -6.82
N GLN A 34 18.04 2.53 -5.55
CA GLN A 34 18.04 1.59 -4.44
C GLN A 34 16.85 0.65 -4.64
N GLN A 35 17.10 -0.58 -5.10
CA GLN A 35 16.08 -1.62 -5.07
C GLN A 35 15.63 -1.78 -3.62
N ALA A 36 14.32 -1.73 -3.38
CA ALA A 36 13.74 -2.05 -2.10
C ALA A 36 13.29 -3.51 -2.15
N PHE A 37 13.69 -4.32 -1.18
CA PHE A 37 13.11 -5.64 -1.01
C PHE A 37 11.80 -5.47 -0.23
N VAL A 38 10.68 -5.87 -0.83
CA VAL A 38 9.32 -5.80 -0.26
C VAL A 38 8.90 -7.23 0.11
N PHE A 39 8.45 -7.45 1.34
CA PHE A 39 7.96 -8.75 1.80
C PHE A 39 6.59 -8.61 2.44
N THR A 40 5.52 -8.84 1.67
CA THR A 40 4.15 -8.66 2.12
C THR A 40 3.87 -9.36 3.45
N SER A 41 3.60 -8.60 4.53
CA SER A 41 3.19 -9.16 5.82
C SER A 41 1.72 -9.62 5.83
N SER A 42 0.95 -9.32 4.77
CA SER A 42 -0.44 -9.76 4.61
C SER A 42 -0.58 -11.30 4.73
N GLN A 43 0.45 -12.08 4.38
CA GLN A 43 0.47 -13.53 4.58
C GLN A 43 0.66 -13.93 6.06
N MET A 44 1.35 -13.11 6.86
CA MET A 44 1.47 -13.30 8.32
C MET A 44 0.21 -12.85 9.04
N ALA A 45 -0.33 -11.65 8.75
CA ALA A 45 -1.57 -11.15 9.36
C ALA A 45 -2.74 -12.14 9.17
N ASN A 46 -2.89 -12.70 7.96
CA ASN A 46 -3.88 -13.75 7.66
C ASN A 46 -3.67 -15.05 8.46
N SER A 47 -2.43 -15.37 8.85
CA SER A 47 -2.12 -16.52 9.70
C SER A 47 -2.24 -16.24 11.20
N VAL A 48 -2.16 -14.95 11.60
CA VAL A 48 -2.18 -14.49 13.00
C VAL A 48 -3.59 -14.10 13.47
N GLY A 49 -4.56 -13.89 12.56
CA GLY A 49 -5.99 -13.75 12.86
C GLY A 49 -6.66 -14.95 13.58
N ARG A 50 -5.87 -15.91 14.06
CA ARG A 50 -6.28 -17.02 14.94
C ARG A 50 -5.95 -16.79 16.42
N TYR A 51 -5.32 -15.68 16.81
CA TYR A 51 -5.12 -15.32 18.21
C TYR A 51 -6.20 -14.32 18.66
N ASN A 52 -6.87 -14.62 19.77
CA ASN A 52 -7.98 -13.83 20.31
C ASN A 52 -7.56 -12.50 20.97
N ASP A 53 -6.33 -12.04 20.75
CA ASP A 53 -5.80 -10.80 21.34
C ASP A 53 -5.02 -9.99 20.29
N VAL A 54 -5.63 -8.90 19.83
CA VAL A 54 -5.06 -7.97 18.85
C VAL A 54 -3.71 -7.42 19.30
N GLY A 55 -3.52 -7.24 20.61
CA GLY A 55 -2.28 -6.75 21.19
C GLY A 55 -1.13 -7.76 21.17
N ASP A 56 -1.41 -9.05 21.02
CA ASP A 56 -0.38 -10.08 20.84
C ASP A 56 -0.07 -10.31 19.36
N ALA A 57 -1.06 -10.11 18.48
CA ALA A 57 -0.89 -10.17 17.03
C ALA A 57 0.09 -9.11 16.50
N SER A 58 -0.10 -7.84 16.86
CA SER A 58 0.78 -6.75 16.38
C SER A 58 2.20 -6.83 16.93
N LYS A 59 2.38 -7.33 18.17
CA LYS A 59 3.72 -7.60 18.72
C LYS A 59 4.41 -8.74 17.98
N LEU A 60 3.68 -9.79 17.63
CA LEU A 60 4.23 -10.90 16.87
C LEU A 60 4.67 -10.44 15.47
N GLU A 61 3.85 -9.65 14.80
CA GLU A 61 4.19 -9.05 13.51
C GLU A 61 5.44 -8.17 13.63
N PHE A 62 5.47 -7.25 14.58
CA PHE A 62 6.62 -6.36 14.81
C PHE A 62 7.93 -7.12 15.05
N ASN A 63 7.89 -8.17 15.88
CA ASN A 63 9.05 -9.00 16.18
C ASN A 63 9.53 -9.73 14.92
N TRP A 64 8.62 -10.28 14.13
CA TRP A 64 8.95 -10.94 12.88
C TRP A 64 9.54 -9.96 11.86
N ILE A 65 8.93 -8.79 11.68
CA ILE A 65 9.44 -7.72 10.81
C ILE A 65 10.86 -7.33 11.24
N SER A 66 11.10 -7.20 12.56
CA SER A 66 12.41 -6.89 13.12
C SER A 66 13.46 -7.95 12.80
N GLU A 67 13.13 -9.22 13.03
CA GLU A 67 14.03 -10.35 12.81
C GLU A 67 14.38 -10.50 11.32
N ILE A 68 13.38 -10.49 10.44
CA ILE A 68 13.58 -10.70 9.01
C ILE A 68 14.28 -9.50 8.38
N SER A 69 13.93 -8.27 8.76
CA SER A 69 14.63 -7.07 8.29
C SER A 69 16.11 -7.10 8.66
N ALA A 70 16.43 -7.49 9.91
CA ALA A 70 17.82 -7.63 10.37
C ALA A 70 18.56 -8.74 9.60
N TYR A 71 17.90 -9.88 9.36
CA TYR A 71 18.47 -10.98 8.57
C TYR A 71 18.80 -10.54 7.14
N ILE A 72 17.87 -9.87 6.44
CA ILE A 72 18.10 -9.33 5.10
C ILE A 72 19.28 -8.38 5.12
N LYS A 73 19.34 -7.47 6.10
CA LYS A 73 20.45 -6.50 6.24
C LYS A 73 21.79 -7.13 6.57
N SER A 74 21.81 -8.33 7.16
CA SER A 74 23.05 -9.08 7.37
C SER A 74 23.64 -9.64 6.08
N ILE A 75 22.80 -9.85 5.05
CA ILE A 75 23.19 -10.33 3.73
C ILE A 75 23.42 -9.15 2.77
N ASP A 76 22.57 -8.12 2.85
CA ASP A 76 22.57 -6.96 1.98
C ASP A 76 22.47 -5.65 2.76
N SER A 77 23.62 -4.99 2.94
CA SER A 77 23.70 -3.72 3.64
C SER A 77 23.30 -2.52 2.79
N ASN A 78 23.19 -2.66 1.46
CA ASN A 78 23.12 -1.55 0.52
C ASN A 78 21.69 -1.19 0.11
N HIS A 79 20.82 -2.19 -0.02
CA HIS A 79 19.47 -2.01 -0.53
C HIS A 79 18.46 -1.62 0.55
N LEU A 80 17.41 -0.90 0.17
CA LEU A 80 16.33 -0.59 1.11
C LEU A 80 15.54 -1.87 1.41
N VAL A 81 14.94 -1.93 2.61
CA VAL A 81 14.07 -3.03 3.02
C VAL A 81 12.76 -2.42 3.48
N ALA A 82 11.67 -3.02 3.05
CA ALA A 82 10.29 -2.63 3.27
C ALA A 82 9.45 -3.81 3.80
N VAL A 83 8.37 -3.51 4.51
CA VAL A 83 7.36 -4.51 4.88
C VAL A 83 6.48 -4.75 3.65
N GLY A 84 5.69 -3.78 3.21
CA GLY A 84 4.70 -3.98 2.16
C GLY A 84 3.37 -4.48 2.72
N ASP A 85 2.99 -3.93 3.87
CA ASP A 85 1.69 -4.12 4.51
C ASP A 85 0.67 -3.09 3.97
N GLU A 86 -0.61 -3.24 4.33
CA GLU A 86 -1.66 -2.31 3.91
C GLU A 86 -1.69 -0.99 4.70
N GLY A 87 -0.73 -0.74 5.60
CA GLY A 87 -0.65 0.50 6.36
C GLY A 87 -1.73 0.64 7.45
N PHE A 88 -2.32 -0.45 7.90
CA PHE A 88 -3.36 -0.39 8.93
C PHE A 88 -2.83 0.20 10.25
N PHE A 89 -3.58 1.15 10.81
CA PHE A 89 -3.29 1.69 12.14
C PHE A 89 -3.89 0.79 13.22
N ASN A 90 -3.38 0.97 14.45
CA ASN A 90 -3.80 0.23 15.64
C ASN A 90 -4.43 1.18 16.68
N GLU A 91 -5.54 1.82 16.29
CA GLU A 91 -6.32 2.75 17.12
C GLU A 91 -7.72 2.16 17.37
N PRO A 92 -7.92 1.34 18.42
CA PRO A 92 -9.14 0.54 18.60
C PRO A 92 -10.45 1.32 18.63
N THR A 93 -10.40 2.62 18.94
CA THR A 93 -11.57 3.51 19.00
C THR A 93 -11.82 4.28 17.70
N ALA A 94 -11.04 4.04 16.65
CA ALA A 94 -11.17 4.76 15.39
C ALA A 94 -12.48 4.43 14.66
N ALA A 95 -12.98 5.39 13.86
CA ALA A 95 -14.30 5.29 13.25
C ALA A 95 -14.39 4.25 12.12
N THR A 96 -13.28 3.97 11.44
CA THR A 96 -13.25 3.05 10.29
C THR A 96 -12.27 1.91 10.53
N TYR A 97 -12.67 0.71 10.13
CA TYR A 97 -11.91 -0.55 10.23
C TYR A 97 -10.40 -0.46 9.94
N PRO A 98 -9.93 0.23 8.86
CA PRO A 98 -8.49 0.30 8.55
C PRO A 98 -7.62 0.98 9.61
N TYR A 99 -8.25 1.67 10.55
CA TYR A 99 -7.57 2.32 11.66
C TYR A 99 -7.68 1.54 12.98
N GLN A 100 -8.53 0.51 13.07
CA GLN A 100 -8.93 -0.10 14.35
C GLN A 100 -7.95 -1.15 14.87
N GLY A 101 -6.97 -1.57 14.07
CA GLY A 101 -5.97 -2.57 14.43
C GLY A 101 -6.44 -4.02 14.37
N SER A 102 -7.68 -4.31 13.95
CA SER A 102 -8.23 -5.68 13.98
C SER A 102 -7.48 -6.68 13.09
N GLU A 103 -6.70 -6.20 12.13
CA GLU A 103 -5.82 -7.01 11.28
C GLU A 103 -4.52 -7.43 11.97
N GLY A 104 -4.29 -6.99 13.21
CA GLY A 104 -3.07 -7.27 13.95
C GLY A 104 -1.86 -6.53 13.41
N VAL A 105 -2.07 -5.43 12.68
CA VAL A 105 -1.03 -4.56 12.14
C VAL A 105 -0.99 -3.26 12.92
N ASP A 106 0.21 -2.78 13.20
CA ASP A 106 0.45 -1.47 13.79
C ASP A 106 1.47 -0.71 12.93
N PHE A 107 0.96 0.01 11.93
CA PHE A 107 1.80 0.71 10.96
C PHE A 107 2.81 1.67 11.62
N VAL A 108 2.39 2.41 12.66
CA VAL A 108 3.27 3.37 13.35
C VAL A 108 4.39 2.64 14.09
N ALA A 109 4.09 1.50 14.74
CA ALA A 109 5.12 0.67 15.34
C ALA A 109 6.06 0.06 14.28
N ASN A 110 5.51 -0.47 13.20
CA ASN A 110 6.26 -1.13 12.13
C ASN A 110 7.21 -0.16 11.39
N LEU A 111 6.82 1.12 11.27
CA LEU A 111 7.71 2.17 10.76
C LEU A 111 9.00 2.32 11.57
N ALA A 112 9.05 1.90 12.83
CA ALA A 112 10.31 1.89 13.58
C ALA A 112 11.37 0.96 12.95
N VAL A 113 10.94 -0.05 12.18
CA VAL A 113 11.83 -1.04 11.55
C VAL A 113 12.02 -0.76 10.04
N SER A 114 10.97 -0.44 9.29
CA SER A 114 11.03 -0.45 7.81
C SER A 114 9.84 0.29 7.13
N PRO A 115 9.92 0.78 5.86
CA PRO A 115 8.84 1.60 5.27
C PRO A 115 8.31 1.18 3.88
N LEU A 116 7.05 0.70 3.76
CA LEU A 116 6.15 0.79 2.57
C LEU A 116 4.69 0.47 2.98
N THR A 117 3.66 1.03 2.31
CA THR A 117 2.23 0.77 2.61
C THR A 117 1.31 0.68 1.38
N SER A 118 0.32 -0.22 1.36
CA SER A 118 -0.75 -0.34 0.33
C SER A 118 -2.09 0.33 0.74
N SER A 119 -3.05 0.59 -0.17
CA SER A 119 -4.37 1.18 0.16
C SER A 119 -5.47 0.90 -0.88
N TYR A 120 -6.56 0.21 -0.52
CA TYR A 120 -7.68 -0.09 -1.44
C TYR A 120 -9.06 0.28 -0.86
N PRO A 121 -9.55 1.52 -1.01
CA PRO A 121 -10.80 1.96 -0.36
C PRO A 121 -12.07 1.17 -0.71
N ASP A 122 -12.20 0.71 -1.97
CA ASP A 122 -13.37 -0.07 -2.43
C ASP A 122 -13.53 -1.39 -1.66
N SER A 123 -12.42 -2.07 -1.33
CA SER A 123 -12.42 -3.35 -0.61
C SER A 123 -12.57 -3.20 0.91
N LEU A 124 -12.50 -1.96 1.43
CA LEU A 124 -12.60 -1.65 2.85
C LEU A 124 -14.03 -1.23 3.26
N GLY A 125 -15.00 -1.35 2.34
CA GLY A 125 -16.41 -1.04 2.60
C GLY A 125 -16.75 0.44 2.60
N LEU A 126 -15.94 1.28 1.95
CA LEU A 126 -16.03 2.74 1.96
C LEU A 126 -16.70 3.33 0.70
N THR A 127 -17.62 2.56 0.11
CA THR A 127 -18.28 2.90 -1.16
C THR A 127 -18.94 4.28 -1.12
N GLY A 128 -18.61 5.12 -2.10
CA GLY A 128 -19.09 6.49 -2.26
C GLY A 128 -18.33 7.55 -1.47
N GLN A 129 -17.30 7.18 -0.70
CA GLN A 129 -16.43 8.11 0.07
C GLN A 129 -14.95 7.94 -0.27
N GLU A 130 -14.62 7.24 -1.37
CA GLU A 130 -13.27 6.83 -1.74
C GLU A 130 -12.33 8.03 -1.86
N GLY A 131 -12.79 9.10 -2.52
CA GLY A 131 -12.00 10.32 -2.72
C GLY A 131 -11.57 10.97 -1.40
N SER A 132 -12.54 11.39 -0.58
CA SER A 132 -12.27 12.11 0.67
C SER A 132 -11.59 11.23 1.71
N TRP A 133 -12.04 9.99 1.87
CA TRP A 133 -11.41 9.06 2.80
C TRP A 133 -9.98 8.73 2.39
N GLY A 134 -9.73 8.42 1.11
CA GLY A 134 -8.39 8.11 0.62
C GLY A 134 -7.43 9.30 0.73
N SER A 135 -7.91 10.53 0.52
CA SER A 135 -7.11 11.73 0.81
C SER A 135 -6.75 11.84 2.29
N GLN A 136 -7.67 11.55 3.22
CA GLN A 136 -7.35 11.55 4.64
C GLN A 136 -6.35 10.43 5.00
N TRP A 137 -6.53 9.24 4.43
CA TRP A 137 -5.60 8.11 4.58
C TRP A 137 -4.16 8.51 4.20
N ILE A 138 -4.00 9.17 3.05
CA ILE A 138 -2.70 9.69 2.58
C ILE A 138 -2.10 10.71 3.57
N ILE A 139 -2.92 11.62 4.11
CA ILE A 139 -2.47 12.64 5.08
C ILE A 139 -1.99 11.99 6.38
N ASP A 140 -2.72 10.99 6.87
CA ASP A 140 -2.37 10.31 8.13
C ASP A 140 -1.08 9.49 7.98
N HIS A 141 -0.91 8.83 6.84
CA HIS A 141 0.34 8.12 6.49
C HIS A 141 1.52 9.08 6.33
N GLN A 142 1.29 10.25 5.75
CA GLN A 142 2.31 11.30 5.66
C GLN A 142 2.64 11.85 7.07
N THR A 143 1.68 11.95 7.96
CA THR A 143 1.92 12.37 9.35
C THR A 143 2.80 11.34 10.07
N ALA A 144 2.51 10.04 9.91
CA ALA A 144 3.34 8.96 10.43
C ALA A 144 4.76 8.98 9.82
N GLN A 145 4.87 9.21 8.50
CA GLN A 145 6.14 9.41 7.79
C GLN A 145 6.98 10.53 8.44
N ALA A 146 6.37 11.71 8.65
CA ALA A 146 7.04 12.87 9.22
C ALA A 146 7.51 12.61 10.66
N ASN A 147 6.67 11.97 11.48
CA ASN A 147 6.99 11.63 12.86
C ASN A 147 8.13 10.61 12.95
N ALA A 148 8.11 9.57 12.11
CA ALA A 148 9.14 8.54 12.06
C ALA A 148 10.45 9.01 11.38
N LYS A 149 10.41 10.12 10.62
CA LYS A 149 11.51 10.62 9.79
C LYS A 149 12.03 9.56 8.81
N LYS A 150 11.12 8.74 8.29
CA LYS A 150 11.39 7.74 7.26
C LYS A 150 10.46 7.98 6.09
N PRO A 151 10.89 7.75 4.85
CA PRO A 151 9.99 7.84 3.70
C PRO A 151 8.84 6.84 3.81
N VAL A 152 7.67 7.15 3.25
CA VAL A 152 6.51 6.25 3.13
C VAL A 152 5.97 6.37 1.70
N ILE A 153 5.68 5.23 1.09
CA ILE A 153 5.14 5.16 -0.28
C ILE A 153 3.79 4.46 -0.21
N MET A 154 2.80 5.03 -0.88
CA MET A 154 1.52 4.37 -1.16
C MET A 154 1.71 3.40 -2.35
N GLU A 155 2.12 2.18 -2.06
CA GLU A 155 2.65 1.20 -3.02
C GLU A 155 1.57 0.49 -3.86
N GLU A 156 0.32 0.49 -3.40
CA GLU A 156 -0.80 0.00 -4.18
C GLU A 156 -2.03 0.85 -3.88
N PHE A 157 -2.79 1.18 -4.92
CA PHE A 157 -4.10 1.81 -4.77
C PHE A 157 -4.96 1.64 -6.00
N GLY A 158 -6.27 1.60 -5.79
CA GLY A 158 -7.21 1.70 -6.89
C GLY A 158 -8.67 1.88 -6.51
N VAL A 159 -9.43 2.41 -7.48
CA VAL A 159 -10.89 2.40 -7.48
C VAL A 159 -11.41 1.92 -8.83
N THR A 160 -12.57 1.28 -8.81
CA THR A 160 -13.27 0.79 -10.02
C THR A 160 -14.28 1.80 -10.57
N SER A 161 -14.63 2.83 -9.78
CA SER A 161 -15.61 3.86 -10.13
C SER A 161 -15.03 5.26 -9.99
N ASN A 162 -15.39 6.17 -10.90
CA ASN A 162 -14.92 7.57 -10.91
C ASN A 162 -13.38 7.73 -10.86
N GLN A 163 -12.65 6.78 -11.44
CA GLN A 163 -11.20 6.62 -11.30
C GLN A 163 -10.41 7.90 -11.61
N SER A 164 -10.70 8.60 -12.71
CA SER A 164 -10.03 9.86 -13.07
C SER A 164 -10.17 10.94 -12.00
N ALA A 165 -11.37 11.12 -11.44
CA ALA A 165 -11.62 12.15 -10.43
C ALA A 165 -10.97 11.80 -9.10
N VAL A 166 -11.10 10.54 -8.66
CA VAL A 166 -10.52 10.05 -7.41
C VAL A 166 -9.00 10.09 -7.45
N TYR A 167 -8.37 9.60 -8.52
CA TYR A 167 -6.92 9.62 -8.64
C TYR A 167 -6.37 11.04 -8.75
N THR A 168 -7.08 11.96 -9.40
CA THR A 168 -6.70 13.39 -9.40
C THR A 168 -6.67 13.93 -7.97
N ALA A 169 -7.68 13.63 -7.14
CA ALA A 169 -7.72 14.05 -5.75
C ALA A 169 -6.55 13.45 -4.94
N TRP A 170 -6.37 12.13 -5.00
CA TRP A 170 -5.32 11.43 -4.26
C TRP A 170 -3.91 11.87 -4.66
N TRP A 171 -3.62 11.99 -5.95
CA TRP A 171 -2.31 12.46 -6.42
C TRP A 171 -2.03 13.91 -6.03
N ASN A 172 -3.04 14.79 -6.08
CA ASN A 172 -2.89 16.14 -5.52
C ASN A 172 -2.60 16.10 -4.02
N THR A 173 -3.23 15.19 -3.26
CA THR A 173 -2.94 14.99 -1.84
C THR A 173 -1.53 14.45 -1.61
N VAL A 174 -1.05 13.49 -2.41
CA VAL A 174 0.34 12.99 -2.34
C VAL A 174 1.32 14.14 -2.53
N ILE A 175 1.12 14.96 -3.56
CA ILE A 175 2.00 16.11 -3.85
C ILE A 175 1.98 17.12 -2.70
N SER A 176 0.79 17.58 -2.30
CA SER A 176 0.62 18.67 -1.32
C SER A 176 0.98 18.29 0.12
N SER A 177 0.74 17.03 0.53
CA SER A 177 1.12 16.55 1.86
C SER A 177 2.62 16.32 2.01
N GLY A 178 3.33 16.01 0.92
CA GLY A 178 4.73 15.59 0.99
C GLY A 178 4.92 14.10 1.30
N LEU A 179 3.90 13.25 1.09
CA LEU A 179 4.08 11.79 1.11
C LEU A 179 5.10 11.41 0.04
N THR A 180 6.08 10.56 0.36
CA THR A 180 7.31 10.37 -0.43
C THR A 180 7.02 9.93 -1.87
N GLY A 181 6.09 9.00 -2.06
CA GLY A 181 5.70 8.55 -3.40
C GLY A 181 4.50 7.64 -3.40
N ASN A 182 4.19 7.11 -4.58
CA ASN A 182 3.12 6.15 -4.78
C ASN A 182 3.38 5.26 -6.00
N LEU A 183 2.76 4.09 -6.05
CA LEU A 183 2.80 3.14 -7.15
C LEU A 183 1.37 2.68 -7.46
N ILE A 184 1.01 2.66 -8.75
CA ILE A 184 -0.34 2.30 -9.19
C ILE A 184 -0.57 0.79 -9.08
N TRP A 185 -1.78 0.39 -8.72
CA TRP A 185 -2.31 -0.93 -9.09
C TRP A 185 -3.32 -0.75 -10.23
N GLN A 186 -3.10 -1.26 -11.43
CA GLN A 186 -1.83 -1.77 -11.97
C GLN A 186 -1.59 -1.18 -13.37
N ALA A 187 -0.38 -1.35 -13.91
CA ALA A 187 -0.11 -0.92 -15.28
C ALA A 187 -0.80 -1.87 -16.28
N GLY A 188 -1.59 -1.32 -17.20
CA GLY A 188 -2.11 -2.03 -18.37
C GLY A 188 -1.17 -1.89 -19.56
N SER A 189 -1.11 -2.90 -20.44
CA SER A 189 -0.31 -2.85 -21.66
C SER A 189 -0.95 -3.64 -22.80
N HIS A 190 -0.77 -3.14 -24.03
CA HIS A 190 -1.11 -3.86 -25.26
C HIS A 190 0.13 -4.61 -25.74
N LEU A 191 0.11 -5.93 -25.64
CA LEU A 191 1.19 -6.80 -26.13
C LEU A 191 0.80 -7.43 -27.47
N SER A 192 1.77 -8.00 -28.18
CA SER A 192 1.50 -8.71 -29.44
C SER A 192 0.56 -9.91 -29.25
N SER A 193 0.49 -10.45 -28.03
CA SER A 193 -0.42 -11.54 -27.64
C SER A 193 -1.79 -11.07 -27.16
N GLY A 194 -2.06 -9.75 -27.20
CA GLY A 194 -3.27 -9.14 -26.65
C GLY A 194 -2.99 -8.33 -25.39
N ASP A 195 -4.07 -7.84 -24.78
CA ASP A 195 -4.01 -7.00 -23.59
C ASP A 195 -3.58 -7.79 -22.35
N THR A 196 -2.88 -7.14 -21.44
CA THR A 196 -2.59 -7.67 -20.11
C THR A 196 -3.87 -7.93 -19.31
N PRO A 197 -3.84 -8.77 -18.25
CA PRO A 197 -4.98 -8.93 -17.36
C PRO A 197 -5.51 -7.58 -16.85
N ASN A 198 -6.83 -7.44 -16.81
CA ASN A 198 -7.51 -6.27 -16.29
C ASN A 198 -8.57 -6.71 -15.27
N ASP A 199 -8.28 -6.45 -14.00
CA ASP A 199 -9.16 -6.69 -12.86
C ASP A 199 -10.06 -5.48 -12.54
N GLY A 200 -10.07 -4.47 -13.40
CA GLY A 200 -10.84 -3.24 -13.27
C GLY A 200 -10.02 -2.02 -12.85
N TYR A 201 -8.78 -2.23 -12.37
CA TYR A 201 -7.91 -1.15 -11.89
C TYR A 201 -6.82 -0.75 -12.90
N ALA A 202 -6.62 -1.55 -13.95
CA ALA A 202 -5.49 -1.37 -14.87
C ALA A 202 -5.54 -0.04 -15.64
N ILE A 203 -4.44 0.71 -15.62
CA ILE A 203 -4.27 1.96 -16.37
C ILE A 203 -3.52 1.68 -17.67
N TYR A 204 -4.23 1.72 -18.80
CA TYR A 204 -3.65 1.54 -20.13
C TYR A 204 -3.12 2.86 -20.73
N PRO A 205 -2.08 2.86 -21.58
CA PRO A 205 -1.49 4.06 -22.17
C PRO A 205 -2.45 4.96 -22.98
N ASP A 206 -3.51 4.38 -23.53
CA ASP A 206 -4.56 5.04 -24.29
C ASP A 206 -5.81 5.35 -23.45
N GLY A 207 -5.80 4.98 -22.16
CA GLY A 207 -6.90 5.18 -21.23
C GLY A 207 -7.00 6.61 -20.68
N PRO A 208 -8.18 7.02 -20.19
CA PRO A 208 -8.44 8.39 -19.73
C PRO A 208 -7.65 8.79 -18.48
N VAL A 209 -7.16 7.81 -17.71
CA VAL A 209 -6.36 8.05 -16.49
C VAL A 209 -4.88 8.24 -16.80
N TYR A 210 -4.38 7.72 -17.92
CA TYR A 210 -2.95 7.78 -18.24
C TYR A 210 -2.39 9.21 -18.36
N PRO A 211 -3.07 10.17 -19.00
CA PRO A 211 -2.62 11.57 -19.00
C PRO A 211 -2.51 12.18 -17.59
N ILE A 212 -3.40 11.78 -16.69
CA ILE A 212 -3.39 12.23 -15.28
C ILE A 212 -2.18 11.63 -14.56
N LEU A 213 -1.93 10.33 -14.75
CA LEU A 213 -0.75 9.64 -14.21
C LEU A 213 0.56 10.29 -14.68
N THR A 214 0.69 10.57 -15.98
CA THR A 214 1.90 11.22 -16.53
C THR A 214 2.12 12.63 -15.96
N SER A 215 1.04 13.39 -15.78
CA SER A 215 1.09 14.73 -15.16
C SER A 215 1.51 14.64 -13.69
N HIS A 216 0.96 13.69 -12.94
CA HIS A 216 1.36 13.43 -11.56
C HIS A 216 2.82 12.99 -11.46
N ALA A 217 3.27 12.06 -12.29
CA ALA A 217 4.67 11.61 -12.30
C ALA A 217 5.65 12.77 -12.55
N ALA A 218 5.30 13.69 -13.45
CA ALA A 218 6.07 14.91 -13.69
C ALA A 218 6.09 15.83 -12.45
N ALA A 219 4.95 16.04 -11.79
CA ALA A 219 4.85 16.84 -10.57
C ALA A 219 5.65 16.23 -9.41
N LEU A 220 5.57 14.91 -9.24
CA LEU A 220 6.30 14.18 -8.19
C LEU A 220 7.81 14.28 -8.42
N LYS A 221 8.28 14.08 -9.66
CA LYS A 221 9.68 14.26 -10.04
C LYS A 221 10.20 15.68 -9.81
N ALA A 222 9.36 16.69 -10.02
CA ALA A 222 9.73 18.09 -9.84
C ALA A 222 9.83 18.51 -8.36
N ARG A 223 9.28 17.73 -7.42
CA ARG A 223 9.26 18.05 -5.99
C ARG A 223 10.62 17.89 -5.30
N GLY A 224 11.54 17.12 -5.90
CA GLY A 224 12.83 16.74 -5.28
C GLY A 224 12.67 15.62 -4.25
#